data_AF-A0A3A5J4K0-F1
#
_entry.id   AF-A0A3A5J4K0-F1
#
_cell.length_a   1.000
_cell.length_b   1.000
_cell.length_c   1.000
_cell.angle_alpha   90.00
_cell.angle_beta   90.00
_cell.angle_gamma   90.00
#
_symmetry.space_group_name_H-M   'P 1'
#
loop_
_entity.id
_entity.type
_entity.pdbx_description
1 polymer ?
#
loop_
_entity_poly.entity_id
_entity_poly.type
_entity_poly.pdbx_seq_one_letter_code
_entity_poly.pdbx_strand_id
1 'polypeptide(L)'
;MTEMRYDLVVIGTGPSGESAALNAAKHGRRVAVVERQADVGGNCTHRGTIPSKALRQAVKQLLAVQSSRVLHDLGTPDAPLTWLLERLHRVVGQQVHMRTSFYARNGIDVLTGHARFIDEHRLSVTHDNGTTDTISFEQAVIATGSRPYEPPDVDFSHPRVFNSDTILEPGFTPRSMIIYGAGVIGSEYASIFSGIGVRVQLINSRERLLEFLDDEISDALSYHLRLTYGVLIRHNEEYERIAPDDDGVTLYLKSGKKVRADALLWANGRTGNTDDMGLDVLGLEPNGRGQLAVDDRYRTAKPHIHAVGDAIGIPSLASAAYGQGRSASADALSVNGFRWVDDVPTGIYTIPEISSLGPTERELTEAKRPYEVGQALFKETARAQITGDTVGMLKLLFDPVTHELLGIHCFGDQASEIVHIGQAIMSQTGTANTIDYFVSTTFNYPTMAEAYRTAALDGLNRIDGVFDGDIRTEDAASPALETPHHPDDNEAGEATGTDG
;
A
#
# COMPACT_ATOMS: atom_id res chain seq x y z
N MET A 1 20.96 13.59 37.42
CA MET A 1 20.87 13.45 35.95
C MET A 1 19.79 14.40 35.48
N THR A 2 20.06 15.23 34.48
CA THR A 2 19.10 16.20 33.94
C THR A 2 18.07 15.44 33.12
N GLU A 3 16.81 15.45 33.55
CA GLU A 3 15.72 14.81 32.83
C GLU A 3 15.45 15.57 31.52
N MET A 4 15.55 14.88 30.38
CA MET A 4 15.27 15.50 29.08
C MET A 4 13.75 15.58 28.89
N ARG A 5 13.24 16.79 28.64
CA ARG A 5 11.81 17.06 28.46
C ARG A 5 11.49 17.40 27.01
N TYR A 6 10.47 16.75 26.47
CA TYR A 6 9.98 16.91 25.10
C TYR A 6 8.49 17.27 25.10
N ASP A 7 8.05 17.99 24.06
CA ASP A 7 6.63 18.26 23.84
C ASP A 7 5.95 17.01 23.26
N LEU A 8 6.64 16.31 22.36
CA LEU A 8 6.18 15.07 21.74
C LEU A 8 7.31 14.04 21.72
N VAL A 9 7.01 12.82 22.17
CA VAL A 9 7.87 11.66 21.91
C VAL A 9 7.19 10.70 20.95
N VAL A 10 7.91 10.24 19.94
CA VAL A 10 7.46 9.24 18.98
C VAL A 10 8.25 7.96 19.18
N ILE A 11 7.57 6.82 19.35
CA ILE A 11 8.22 5.52 19.54
C ILE A 11 8.16 4.73 18.23
N GLY A 12 9.30 4.63 17.55
CA GLY A 12 9.46 3.99 16.24
C GLY A 12 9.62 4.99 15.09
N THR A 13 10.49 4.67 14.13
CA THR A 13 10.82 5.53 12.98
C THR A 13 10.30 4.99 11.65
N GLY A 14 9.29 4.14 11.69
CA GLY A 14 8.54 3.75 10.49
C GLY A 14 7.79 4.94 9.86
N PRO A 15 7.10 4.74 8.72
CA PRO A 15 6.42 5.82 7.99
C PRO A 15 5.48 6.68 8.85
N SER A 16 4.71 6.07 9.76
CA SER A 16 3.84 6.79 10.69
C SER A 16 4.63 7.62 11.70
N GLY A 17 5.70 7.07 12.27
CA GLY A 17 6.53 7.76 13.25
C GLY A 17 7.32 8.92 12.65
N GLU A 18 7.89 8.73 11.46
CA GLU A 18 8.53 9.81 10.69
C GLU A 18 7.57 10.96 10.42
N SER A 19 6.38 10.65 9.89
CA SER A 19 5.36 11.66 9.59
C SER A 19 4.90 12.42 10.83
N ALA A 20 4.67 11.71 11.95
CA ALA A 20 4.30 12.32 13.22
C ALA A 20 5.39 13.26 13.76
N ALA A 21 6.65 12.81 13.75
CA ALA A 21 7.78 13.58 14.27
C ALA A 21 8.05 14.83 13.41
N LEU A 22 8.06 14.69 12.08
CA LEU A 22 8.25 15.80 11.16
C LEU A 22 7.12 16.82 11.27
N ASN A 23 5.87 16.37 11.33
CA ASN A 23 4.73 17.26 11.52
C ASN A 23 4.87 18.07 12.80
N ALA A 24 5.21 17.43 13.92
CA ALA A 24 5.39 18.11 15.20
C ALA A 24 6.54 19.13 15.18
N ALA A 25 7.70 18.76 14.63
CA ALA A 25 8.84 19.66 14.52
C ALA A 25 8.53 20.89 13.63
N LYS A 26 7.77 20.70 12.54
CA LYS A 26 7.31 21.82 11.69
C LYS A 26 6.33 22.75 12.39
N HIS A 27 5.66 22.30 13.45
CA HIS A 27 4.82 23.12 14.31
C HIS A 27 5.57 23.67 15.53
N GLY A 28 6.91 23.70 15.49
CA GLY A 28 7.75 24.36 16.49
C GLY A 28 7.87 23.60 17.82
N ARG A 29 7.52 22.32 17.84
CA ARG A 29 7.61 21.48 19.03
C ARG A 29 9.00 20.88 19.20
N ARG A 30 9.41 20.67 20.44
CA ARG A 30 10.60 19.89 20.78
C ARG A 30 10.25 18.41 20.72
N VAL A 31 10.85 17.68 19.77
CA VAL A 31 10.50 16.28 19.47
C VAL A 31 11.69 15.37 19.71
N ALA A 32 11.43 14.22 20.34
CA ALA A 32 12.31 13.07 20.28
C ALA A 32 11.64 11.90 19.57
N VAL A 33 12.42 11.14 18.83
CA VAL A 33 12.03 9.82 18.34
C VAL A 33 12.90 8.77 19.01
N VAL A 34 12.30 7.65 19.41
CA VAL A 34 13.03 6.50 19.96
C VAL A 34 12.99 5.36 18.96
N GLU A 35 14.16 4.88 18.53
CA GLU A 35 14.30 3.78 17.57
C GLU A 35 15.21 2.71 18.14
N ARG A 36 14.74 1.45 18.16
CA ARG A 36 15.54 0.33 18.65
C ARG A 36 16.57 -0.16 17.63
N GLN A 37 16.33 0.08 16.35
CA GLN A 37 17.25 -0.28 15.27
C GLN A 37 18.38 0.73 15.16
N ALA A 38 19.53 0.30 14.64
CA ALA A 38 20.67 1.17 14.41
C ALA A 38 20.36 2.32 13.43
N ASP A 39 19.49 2.05 12.45
CA ASP A 39 19.13 2.97 11.38
C ASP A 39 17.62 3.26 11.35
N VAL A 40 17.27 4.51 11.06
CA VAL A 40 15.87 4.96 10.97
C VAL A 40 15.15 4.43 9.72
N GLY A 41 13.82 4.46 9.76
CA GLY A 41 12.94 4.17 8.62
C GLY A 41 12.03 2.95 8.80
N GLY A 42 12.23 2.20 9.90
CA GLY A 42 11.46 1.03 10.29
C GLY A 42 11.40 -0.08 9.23
N ASN A 43 10.50 -1.04 9.44
CA ASN A 43 10.39 -2.22 8.58
C ASN A 43 10.08 -1.87 7.11
N CYS A 44 9.33 -0.79 6.84
CA CYS A 44 9.06 -0.34 5.48
C CYS A 44 10.36 -0.12 4.66
N THR A 45 11.38 0.47 5.29
CA THR A 45 12.66 0.80 4.64
C THR A 45 13.59 -0.41 4.60
N HIS A 46 13.65 -1.17 5.69
CA HIS A 46 14.70 -2.17 5.89
C HIS A 46 14.32 -3.58 5.46
N ARG A 47 13.04 -3.97 5.61
CA ARG A 47 12.61 -5.39 5.52
C ARG A 47 11.31 -5.62 4.74
N GLY A 48 10.60 -4.57 4.37
CA GLY A 48 9.26 -4.62 3.81
C GLY A 48 9.20 -3.98 2.43
N THR A 49 8.53 -2.83 2.35
CA THR A 49 8.16 -2.16 1.10
C THR A 49 9.35 -1.86 0.20
N ILE A 50 10.35 -1.11 0.66
CA ILE A 50 11.45 -0.68 -0.20
C ILE A 50 12.23 -1.89 -0.75
N PRO A 51 12.67 -2.85 0.08
CA PRO A 51 13.41 -4.00 -0.42
C PRO A 51 12.58 -4.89 -1.37
N SER A 52 11.33 -5.20 -1.03
CA SER A 52 10.53 -6.11 -1.84
C SER A 52 10.15 -5.49 -3.18
N LYS A 53 9.87 -4.18 -3.23
CA LYS A 53 9.56 -3.46 -4.48
C LYS A 53 10.81 -3.26 -5.33
N ALA A 54 11.99 -3.05 -4.72
CA ALA A 54 13.25 -3.01 -5.44
C ALA A 54 13.58 -4.37 -6.07
N LEU A 55 13.41 -5.48 -5.33
CA LEU A 55 13.58 -6.83 -5.84
C LEU A 55 12.60 -7.13 -6.97
N ARG A 56 11.31 -6.85 -6.76
CA ARG A 56 10.26 -7.00 -7.77
C ARG A 56 10.61 -6.27 -9.06
N GLN A 57 11.04 -5.01 -8.96
CA GLN A 57 11.40 -4.22 -10.13
C GLN A 57 12.60 -4.81 -10.87
N ALA A 58 13.59 -5.32 -10.14
CA ALA A 58 14.73 -5.98 -10.75
C ALA A 58 14.34 -7.30 -11.45
N VAL A 59 13.42 -8.08 -10.86
CA VAL A 59 12.85 -9.29 -11.50
C VAL A 59 12.05 -8.93 -12.75
N LYS A 60 11.20 -7.89 -12.71
CA LYS A 60 10.47 -7.42 -13.89
C LYS A 60 11.42 -7.04 -15.04
N GLN A 61 12.52 -6.37 -14.73
CA GLN A 61 13.54 -6.02 -15.73
C GLN A 61 14.24 -7.25 -16.30
N LEU A 62 14.55 -8.24 -15.46
CA LEU A 62 15.11 -9.51 -15.91
C LEU A 62 14.15 -10.24 -16.87
N LEU A 63 12.87 -10.31 -16.53
CA LEU A 63 11.84 -10.91 -17.38
C LEU A 63 11.72 -10.21 -18.73
N ALA A 64 11.71 -8.86 -18.75
CA ALA A 64 11.66 -8.08 -19.98
C ALA A 64 12.89 -8.31 -20.88
N VAL A 65 14.05 -8.53 -20.26
CA VAL A 65 15.27 -8.86 -20.99
C VAL A 65 15.21 -10.29 -21.55
N GLN A 66 14.72 -11.25 -20.77
CA GLN A 66 14.58 -12.66 -21.17
C GLN A 66 13.52 -12.85 -22.27
N SER A 67 12.44 -12.06 -22.27
CA SER A 67 11.41 -12.09 -23.31
C SER A 67 11.83 -11.36 -24.59
N SER A 68 12.88 -10.53 -24.54
CA SER A 68 13.40 -9.81 -25.70
C SER A 68 14.30 -10.69 -26.56
N ARG A 69 13.79 -11.08 -27.73
CA ARG A 69 14.58 -11.84 -28.72
C ARG A 69 15.87 -11.12 -29.12
N VAL A 70 15.82 -9.80 -29.28
CA VAL A 70 17.01 -9.00 -29.65
C VAL A 70 18.09 -9.08 -28.59
N LEU A 71 17.71 -8.98 -27.31
CA LEU A 71 18.68 -9.06 -26.21
C LEU A 71 19.19 -10.48 -26.00
N HIS A 72 18.31 -11.47 -26.15
CA HIS A 72 18.68 -12.88 -26.13
C HIS A 72 19.73 -13.20 -27.21
N ASP A 73 19.53 -12.72 -28.43
CA ASP A 73 20.46 -12.94 -29.56
C ASP A 73 21.82 -12.24 -29.36
N LEU A 74 21.89 -11.21 -28.51
CA LEU A 74 23.13 -10.50 -28.14
C LEU A 74 23.91 -11.16 -27.00
N GLY A 75 23.39 -12.27 -26.42
CA GLY A 75 24.00 -12.97 -25.31
C GLY A 75 23.71 -12.28 -23.99
N THR A 76 22.54 -12.57 -23.40
CA THR A 76 22.20 -12.04 -22.09
C THR A 76 23.00 -12.75 -21.00
N PRO A 77 23.72 -12.04 -20.12
CA PRO A 77 24.36 -12.69 -18.98
C PRO A 77 23.29 -13.22 -18.01
N ASP A 78 23.55 -14.41 -17.45
CA ASP A 78 22.85 -14.88 -16.27
C ASP A 78 22.99 -13.80 -15.18
N ALA A 79 21.88 -13.23 -14.71
CA ALA A 79 21.90 -12.30 -13.60
C ALA A 79 21.80 -13.09 -12.29
N PRO A 80 22.91 -13.33 -11.57
CA PRO A 80 22.84 -14.06 -10.31
C PRO A 80 22.01 -13.27 -9.31
N LEU A 81 21.33 -13.98 -8.40
CA LEU A 81 20.56 -13.38 -7.30
C LEU A 81 21.36 -12.32 -6.53
N THR A 82 22.68 -12.51 -6.42
CA THR A 82 23.61 -11.55 -5.79
C THR A 82 23.55 -10.15 -6.43
N TRP A 83 23.42 -10.05 -7.75
CA TRP A 83 23.28 -8.76 -8.43
C TRP A 83 21.96 -8.05 -8.09
N LEU A 84 20.87 -8.81 -7.97
CA LEU A 84 19.57 -8.29 -7.55
C LEU A 84 19.65 -7.74 -6.10
N LEU A 85 20.32 -8.48 -5.22
CA LEU A 85 20.50 -8.11 -3.81
C LEU A 85 21.41 -6.87 -3.65
N GLU A 86 22.49 -6.75 -4.41
CA GLU A 86 23.34 -5.53 -4.40
C GLU A 86 22.55 -4.27 -4.77
N ARG A 87 21.66 -4.38 -5.77
CA ARG A 87 20.78 -3.28 -6.16
C ARG A 87 19.80 -2.93 -5.06
N LEU A 88 19.22 -3.93 -4.41
CA LEU A 88 18.33 -3.75 -3.26
C LEU A 88 19.05 -2.99 -2.13
N HIS A 89 20.23 -3.45 -1.71
CA HIS A 89 21.00 -2.80 -0.63
C HIS A 89 21.33 -1.33 -0.95
N ARG A 90 21.63 -1.02 -2.22
CA ARG A 90 21.85 0.36 -2.65
C ARG A 90 20.62 1.24 -2.46
N VAL A 91 19.44 0.75 -2.86
CA VAL A 91 18.18 1.51 -2.71
C VAL A 91 17.84 1.70 -1.23
N VAL A 92 18.00 0.65 -0.41
CA VAL A 92 17.79 0.74 1.05
C VAL A 92 18.74 1.77 1.66
N GLY A 93 20.03 1.71 1.38
CA GLY A 93 21.02 2.68 1.90
C GLY A 93 20.72 4.12 1.50
N GLN A 94 20.25 4.36 0.27
CA GLN A 94 19.81 5.68 -0.18
C GLN A 94 18.60 6.18 0.61
N GLN A 95 17.61 5.32 0.88
CA GLN A 95 16.44 5.66 1.67
C GLN A 95 16.80 5.96 3.12
N VAL A 96 17.65 5.14 3.75
CA VAL A 96 18.13 5.37 5.12
C VAL A 96 18.84 6.71 5.23
N HIS A 97 19.77 7.00 4.32
CA HIS A 97 20.50 8.27 4.30
C HIS A 97 19.56 9.47 4.19
N MET A 98 18.59 9.39 3.26
CA MET A 98 17.60 10.44 3.03
C MET A 98 16.72 10.66 4.28
N ARG A 99 16.19 9.59 4.88
CA ARG A 99 15.36 9.68 6.09
C ARG A 99 16.13 10.22 7.30
N THR A 100 17.35 9.74 7.51
CA THR A 100 18.25 10.24 8.57
C THR A 100 18.42 11.76 8.45
N SER A 101 18.61 12.25 7.23
CA SER A 101 18.77 13.68 6.98
C SER A 101 17.50 14.50 7.26
N PHE A 102 16.30 13.90 7.27
CA PHE A 102 15.06 14.60 7.64
C PHE A 102 15.00 14.90 9.12
N TYR A 103 15.35 13.94 9.98
CA TYR A 103 15.41 14.17 11.42
C TYR A 103 16.43 15.25 11.77
N ALA A 104 17.64 15.15 11.23
CA ALA A 104 18.70 16.14 11.45
C ALA A 104 18.30 17.55 10.98
N ARG A 105 17.74 17.68 9.77
CA ARG A 105 17.32 18.99 9.21
C ARG A 105 16.17 19.65 9.96
N ASN A 106 15.41 18.90 10.75
CA ASN A 106 14.30 19.42 11.54
C ASN A 106 14.61 19.51 13.04
N GLY A 107 15.87 19.26 13.45
CA GLY A 107 16.28 19.35 14.85
C GLY A 107 15.55 18.35 15.76
N ILE A 108 15.21 17.18 15.22
CA ILE A 108 14.55 16.11 15.97
C ILE A 108 15.63 15.24 16.61
N ASP A 109 15.55 15.03 17.93
CA ASP A 109 16.47 14.16 18.65
C ASP A 109 16.13 12.69 18.33
N VAL A 110 17.10 11.95 17.81
CA VAL A 110 16.97 10.50 17.55
C VAL A 110 17.69 9.75 18.66
N LEU A 111 16.92 9.05 19.49
CA LEU A 111 17.43 8.25 20.61
C LEU A 111 17.42 6.77 20.19
N THR A 112 18.60 6.18 20.05
CA THR A 112 18.73 4.76 19.70
C THR A 112 18.60 3.90 20.93
N GLY A 113 17.52 3.12 21.06
CA GLY A 113 17.32 2.21 22.18
C GLY A 113 15.90 1.66 22.27
N HIS A 114 15.70 0.78 23.24
CA HIS A 114 14.40 0.21 23.56
C HIS A 114 13.61 1.13 24.51
N ALA A 115 12.44 1.57 24.06
CA ALA A 115 11.56 2.45 24.82
C ALA A 115 10.61 1.65 25.71
N ARG A 116 10.52 2.02 26.99
CA ARG A 116 9.54 1.47 27.93
C ARG A 116 8.93 2.56 28.80
N PHE A 117 7.60 2.63 28.86
CA PHE A 117 6.86 3.48 29.78
C PHE A 117 7.15 3.07 31.21
N ILE A 118 7.55 4.06 32.01
CA ILE A 118 7.77 3.89 33.46
C ILE A 118 6.62 4.53 34.26
N ASP A 119 5.91 5.50 33.67
CA ASP A 119 4.62 6.03 34.11
C ASP A 119 3.91 6.75 32.94
N GLU A 120 2.84 7.50 33.24
CA GLU A 120 2.02 8.18 32.25
C GLU A 120 2.74 9.27 31.42
N HIS A 121 3.86 9.81 31.88
CA HIS A 121 4.56 10.93 31.24
C HIS A 121 6.06 10.73 31.09
N ARG A 122 6.58 9.55 31.41
CA ARG A 122 8.01 9.24 31.31
C ARG A 122 8.29 7.91 30.62
N LEU A 123 9.34 7.92 29.81
CA LEU A 123 9.90 6.76 29.14
C LEU A 123 11.32 6.52 29.64
N SER A 124 11.66 5.24 29.81
CA SER A 124 13.04 4.78 29.85
C SER A 124 13.49 4.40 28.44
N VAL A 125 14.72 4.76 28.06
CA VAL A 125 15.35 4.37 26.79
C VAL A 125 16.60 3.59 27.11
N THR A 126 16.57 2.28 26.88
CA THR A 126 17.72 1.40 27.12
C THR A 126 18.52 1.22 25.84
N HIS A 127 19.77 1.66 25.86
CA HIS A 127 20.72 1.59 24.75
C HIS A 127 21.39 0.22 24.65
N ASP A 128 21.98 -0.11 23.50
CA ASP A 128 22.66 -1.39 23.26
C ASP A 128 23.84 -1.67 24.23
N ASN A 129 24.44 -0.60 24.77
CA ASN A 129 25.50 -0.69 25.78
C ASN A 129 24.98 -0.95 27.21
N GLY A 130 23.67 -1.12 27.39
CA GLY A 130 23.00 -1.33 28.66
C GLY A 130 22.76 -0.07 29.50
N THR A 131 23.15 1.11 29.02
CA THR A 131 22.82 2.38 29.69
C THR A 131 21.35 2.73 29.47
N THR A 132 20.76 3.43 30.43
CA THR A 132 19.35 3.83 30.39
C THR A 132 19.21 5.31 30.62
N ASP A 133 18.57 6.01 29.67
CA ASP A 133 18.13 7.38 29.84
C ASP A 133 16.66 7.42 30.28
N THR A 134 16.29 8.48 31.00
CA THR A 134 14.88 8.78 31.30
C THR A 134 14.50 10.10 30.64
N ILE A 135 13.42 10.07 29.88
CA ILE A 135 12.87 11.23 29.19
C ILE A 135 11.42 11.45 29.64
N SER A 136 11.03 12.72 29.74
CA SER A 136 9.66 13.15 30.04
C SER A 136 9.00 13.76 28.80
N PHE A 137 7.69 13.58 28.68
CA PHE A 137 6.93 14.04 27.52
C PHE A 137 5.55 14.60 27.89
N GLU A 138 5.06 15.56 27.10
CA GLU A 138 3.67 16.05 27.23
C GLU A 138 2.69 15.19 26.43
N GLN A 139 3.09 14.78 25.22
CA GLN A 139 2.34 13.90 24.33
C GLN A 139 3.22 12.74 23.84
N ALA A 140 2.62 11.59 23.53
CA ALA A 140 3.32 10.45 22.93
C ALA A 140 2.57 9.87 21.72
N VAL A 141 3.32 9.40 20.73
CA VAL A 141 2.79 8.63 19.59
C VAL A 141 3.50 7.28 19.51
N ILE A 142 2.76 6.20 19.73
CA ILE A 142 3.21 4.82 19.57
C ILE A 142 3.14 4.46 18.07
N ALA A 143 4.30 4.34 17.44
CA ALA A 143 4.46 4.05 16.01
C ALA A 143 5.40 2.83 15.79
N THR A 144 5.31 1.83 16.68
CA THR A 144 6.23 0.68 16.74
C THR A 144 6.03 -0.35 15.62
N GLY A 145 4.97 -0.19 14.83
CA GLY A 145 4.69 -1.03 13.67
C GLY A 145 4.40 -2.48 14.06
N SER A 146 4.81 -3.41 13.20
CA SER A 146 4.53 -4.84 13.34
C SER A 146 5.73 -5.70 12.96
N ARG A 147 5.68 -6.99 13.30
CA ARG A 147 6.61 -8.05 12.88
C ARG A 147 5.84 -9.23 12.26
N PRO A 148 6.50 -10.12 11.50
CA PRO A 148 5.86 -11.36 11.05
C PRO A 148 5.25 -12.13 12.22
N TYR A 149 4.06 -12.70 12.03
CA TYR A 149 3.49 -13.59 13.03
C TYR A 149 4.23 -14.92 13.00
N GLU A 150 4.79 -15.34 14.12
CA GLU A 150 5.54 -16.59 14.26
C GLU A 150 4.84 -17.51 15.26
N PRO A 151 4.19 -18.60 14.79
CA PRO A 151 3.62 -19.59 15.69
C PRO A 151 4.70 -20.27 16.55
N PRO A 152 4.44 -20.54 17.84
CA PRO A 152 5.44 -21.15 18.73
C PRO A 152 5.91 -22.55 18.31
N ASP A 153 5.14 -23.26 17.50
CA ASP A 153 5.42 -24.61 17.02
C ASP A 153 6.24 -24.65 15.72
N VAL A 154 6.60 -23.49 15.16
CA VAL A 154 7.41 -23.38 13.94
C VAL A 154 8.82 -22.88 14.28
N ASP A 155 9.84 -23.66 13.88
CA ASP A 155 11.25 -23.29 14.10
C ASP A 155 11.77 -22.37 12.99
N PHE A 156 11.77 -21.06 13.28
CA PHE A 156 12.34 -20.01 12.41
C PHE A 156 13.86 -19.88 12.51
N SER A 157 14.53 -20.62 13.40
CA SER A 157 16.00 -20.65 13.46
C SER A 157 16.62 -21.53 12.37
N HIS A 158 15.83 -22.43 11.77
CA HIS A 158 16.28 -23.30 10.71
C HIS A 158 16.58 -22.51 9.42
N PRO A 159 17.74 -22.69 8.76
CA PRO A 159 18.18 -21.89 7.60
C PRO A 159 17.35 -22.06 6.31
N ARG A 160 16.28 -22.85 6.36
CA ARG A 160 15.35 -23.11 5.23
C ARG A 160 13.92 -22.64 5.52
N VAL A 161 13.67 -22.10 6.71
CA VAL A 161 12.37 -21.59 7.15
C VAL A 161 12.50 -20.08 7.29
N PHE A 162 11.86 -19.36 6.37
CA PHE A 162 11.92 -17.92 6.26
C PHE A 162 10.61 -17.29 6.68
N ASN A 163 10.67 -16.04 7.13
CA ASN A 163 9.52 -15.14 7.21
C ASN A 163 9.78 -13.95 6.25
N SER A 164 8.86 -12.99 6.19
CA SER A 164 9.02 -11.84 5.29
C SER A 164 10.24 -10.95 5.60
N ASP A 165 10.75 -11.00 6.83
CA ASP A 165 11.88 -10.21 7.29
C ASP A 165 13.22 -10.89 6.97
N THR A 166 13.27 -12.22 6.86
CA THR A 166 14.51 -12.99 6.61
C THR A 166 14.68 -13.47 5.16
N ILE A 167 13.60 -13.48 4.38
CA ILE A 167 13.61 -14.04 3.02
C ILE A 167 14.51 -13.31 2.01
N LEU A 168 14.90 -12.07 2.31
CA LEU A 168 15.75 -11.24 1.46
C LEU A 168 17.24 -11.59 1.59
N GLU A 169 17.60 -12.41 2.58
CA GLU A 169 18.98 -12.88 2.81
C GLU A 169 19.02 -14.42 2.92
N PRO A 170 18.58 -15.17 1.88
CA PRO A 170 18.33 -16.60 2.01
C PRO A 170 19.59 -17.45 2.16
N GLY A 171 20.80 -16.90 1.98
CA GLY A 171 22.09 -17.61 2.04
C GLY A 171 22.34 -18.61 0.90
N PHE A 172 21.31 -19.00 0.15
CA PHE A 172 21.36 -19.83 -1.05
C PHE A 172 20.17 -19.53 -1.98
N THR A 173 20.21 -20.02 -3.22
CA THR A 173 19.10 -19.89 -4.17
C THR A 173 18.26 -21.17 -4.18
N PRO A 174 17.02 -21.18 -3.66
CA PRO A 174 16.16 -22.37 -3.68
C PRO A 174 15.65 -22.68 -5.10
N ARG A 175 15.59 -23.95 -5.50
CA ARG A 175 14.97 -24.38 -6.78
C ARG A 175 13.47 -24.59 -6.63
N SER A 176 12.98 -24.73 -5.41
CA SER A 176 11.56 -24.83 -5.09
C SER A 176 11.26 -24.21 -3.73
N MET A 177 10.07 -23.61 -3.60
CA MET A 177 9.65 -22.93 -2.38
C MET A 177 8.19 -23.21 -2.06
N ILE A 178 7.89 -23.47 -0.79
CA ILE A 178 6.54 -23.44 -0.24
C ILE A 178 6.32 -22.04 0.33
N ILE A 179 5.23 -21.38 -0.07
CA ILE A 179 4.79 -20.12 0.55
C ILE A 179 3.51 -20.43 1.30
N TYR A 180 3.54 -20.30 2.63
CA TYR A 180 2.38 -20.51 3.49
C TYR A 180 1.71 -19.18 3.83
N GLY A 181 0.51 -18.97 3.30
CA GLY A 181 -0.24 -17.72 3.39
C GLY A 181 -0.31 -16.99 2.04
N ALA A 182 -1.50 -16.91 1.47
CA ALA A 182 -1.73 -16.29 0.16
C ALA A 182 -2.36 -14.89 0.24
N GLY A 183 -1.99 -14.14 1.29
CA GLY A 183 -2.28 -12.71 1.39
C GLY A 183 -1.38 -11.89 0.45
N VAL A 184 -1.36 -10.57 0.65
CA VAL A 184 -0.56 -9.62 -0.16
C VAL A 184 0.91 -10.04 -0.22
N ILE A 185 1.56 -10.22 0.93
CA ILE A 185 3.00 -10.57 1.02
C ILE A 185 3.29 -11.89 0.30
N GLY A 186 2.49 -12.93 0.56
CA GLY A 186 2.70 -14.23 -0.05
C GLY A 186 2.51 -14.22 -1.57
N SER A 187 1.53 -13.45 -2.06
CA SER A 187 1.27 -13.30 -3.50
C SER A 187 2.38 -12.52 -4.20
N GLU A 188 2.86 -11.42 -3.60
CA GLU A 188 4.00 -10.66 -4.12
C GLU A 188 5.24 -11.57 -4.25
N TYR A 189 5.62 -12.25 -3.17
CA TYR A 189 6.78 -13.15 -3.20
C TYR A 189 6.58 -14.36 -4.11
N ALA A 190 5.35 -14.88 -4.22
CA ALA A 190 5.06 -15.93 -5.20
C ALA A 190 5.42 -15.48 -6.61
N SER A 191 4.97 -14.28 -7.03
CA SER A 191 5.27 -13.72 -8.34
C SER A 191 6.75 -13.40 -8.56
N ILE A 192 7.45 -12.91 -7.52
CA ILE A 192 8.88 -12.59 -7.57
C ILE A 192 9.71 -13.86 -7.77
N PHE A 193 9.52 -14.86 -6.90
CA PHE A 193 10.31 -16.09 -6.93
C PHE A 193 10.00 -16.93 -8.15
N SER A 194 8.74 -17.02 -8.57
CA SER A 194 8.38 -17.70 -9.80
C SER A 194 8.92 -16.98 -11.03
N GLY A 195 8.96 -15.64 -11.02
CA GLY A 195 9.55 -14.82 -12.07
C GLY A 195 11.06 -15.04 -12.29
N ILE A 196 11.79 -15.52 -11.27
CA ILE A 196 13.20 -15.92 -11.40
C ILE A 196 13.38 -17.45 -11.53
N GLY A 197 12.30 -18.19 -11.84
CA GLY A 197 12.35 -19.62 -12.14
C GLY A 197 12.26 -20.56 -10.93
N VAL A 198 12.00 -20.06 -9.72
CA VAL A 198 11.76 -20.93 -8.55
C VAL A 198 10.40 -21.60 -8.69
N ARG A 199 10.32 -22.91 -8.48
CA ARG A 199 9.04 -23.63 -8.46
C ARG A 199 8.29 -23.32 -7.16
N VAL A 200 7.22 -22.54 -7.25
CA VAL A 200 6.46 -22.08 -6.08
C VAL A 200 5.19 -22.92 -5.88
N GLN A 201 4.97 -23.34 -4.63
CA GLN A 201 3.68 -23.84 -4.15
C GLN A 201 3.10 -22.85 -3.15
N LEU A 202 1.99 -22.21 -3.52
CA LEU A 202 1.32 -21.20 -2.70
C LEU A 202 0.15 -21.84 -1.95
N ILE A 203 0.25 -21.90 -0.62
CA ILE A 203 -0.75 -22.49 0.25
C ILE A 203 -1.68 -21.38 0.75
N ASN A 204 -2.95 -21.49 0.41
CA ASN A 204 -4.00 -20.57 0.79
C ASN A 204 -4.98 -21.27 1.75
N SER A 205 -5.18 -20.72 2.93
CA SER A 205 -6.18 -21.20 3.88
C SER A 205 -7.60 -20.77 3.55
N ARG A 206 -7.77 -19.84 2.59
CA ARG A 206 -9.05 -19.33 2.10
C ARG A 206 -9.51 -20.05 0.84
N GLU A 207 -10.77 -19.82 0.47
CA GLU A 207 -11.37 -20.35 -0.74
C GLU A 207 -10.82 -19.67 -2.00
N ARG A 208 -10.66 -18.34 -1.97
CA ARG A 208 -10.14 -17.53 -3.07
C ARG A 208 -8.82 -16.85 -2.67
N LEU A 209 -7.99 -16.53 -3.66
CA LEU A 209 -6.79 -15.71 -3.47
C LEU A 209 -7.21 -14.26 -3.17
N LEU A 210 -6.60 -13.60 -2.18
CA LEU A 210 -6.87 -12.17 -1.90
C LEU A 210 -8.38 -11.82 -1.89
N GLU A 211 -9.19 -12.58 -1.14
CA GLU A 211 -10.67 -12.56 -1.15
C GLU A 211 -11.35 -11.20 -0.87
N PHE A 212 -10.56 -10.19 -0.48
CA PHE A 212 -11.02 -8.81 -0.27
C PHE A 212 -10.98 -7.96 -1.54
N LEU A 213 -10.34 -8.44 -2.61
CA LEU A 213 -10.35 -7.78 -3.92
C LEU A 213 -11.64 -8.08 -4.67
N ASP A 214 -11.88 -7.32 -5.75
CA ASP A 214 -12.88 -7.68 -6.74
C ASP A 214 -12.62 -9.08 -7.30
N ASP A 215 -13.68 -9.88 -7.45
CA ASP A 215 -13.59 -11.30 -7.81
C ASP A 215 -12.85 -11.50 -9.15
N GLU A 216 -13.12 -10.63 -10.13
CA GLU A 216 -12.51 -10.70 -11.46
C GLU A 216 -11.00 -10.45 -11.42
N ILE A 217 -10.56 -9.55 -10.54
CA ILE A 217 -9.15 -9.22 -10.33
C ILE A 217 -8.41 -10.37 -9.64
N SER A 218 -9.02 -10.96 -8.60
CA SER A 218 -8.47 -12.13 -7.93
C SER A 218 -8.30 -13.31 -8.90
N ASP A 219 -9.30 -13.55 -9.75
CA ASP A 219 -9.29 -14.66 -10.71
C ASP A 219 -8.26 -14.42 -11.81
N ALA A 220 -8.14 -13.18 -12.30
CA ALA A 220 -7.12 -12.79 -13.28
C ALA A 220 -5.70 -13.02 -12.73
N LEU A 221 -5.42 -12.63 -11.47
CA LEU A 221 -4.13 -12.91 -10.84
C LEU A 221 -3.89 -14.42 -10.68
N SER A 222 -4.88 -15.14 -10.17
CA SER A 222 -4.80 -16.58 -9.95
C SER A 222 -4.52 -17.35 -11.24
N TYR A 223 -5.15 -16.94 -12.34
CA TYR A 223 -4.95 -17.49 -13.67
C TYR A 223 -3.54 -17.16 -14.18
N HIS A 224 -3.12 -15.90 -14.05
CA HIS A 224 -1.80 -15.45 -14.49
C HIS A 224 -0.65 -16.18 -13.76
N LEU A 225 -0.71 -16.28 -12.42
CA LEU A 225 0.31 -16.98 -11.64
C LEU A 225 0.42 -18.46 -12.03
N ARG A 226 -0.71 -19.13 -12.29
CA ARG A 226 -0.74 -20.55 -12.69
C ARG A 226 -0.19 -20.75 -14.09
N LEU A 227 -0.66 -20.01 -15.08
CA LEU A 227 -0.33 -20.28 -16.48
C LEU A 227 1.00 -19.69 -16.91
N THR A 228 1.33 -18.47 -16.47
CA THR A 228 2.56 -17.79 -16.88
C THR A 228 3.76 -18.30 -16.10
N TYR A 229 3.59 -18.49 -14.79
CA TYR A 229 4.71 -18.78 -13.89
C TYR A 229 4.67 -20.19 -13.27
N GLY A 230 3.68 -21.02 -13.60
CA GLY A 230 3.59 -22.39 -13.09
C GLY A 230 3.40 -22.48 -11.57
N VAL A 231 2.90 -21.42 -10.92
CA VAL A 231 2.65 -21.42 -9.47
C VAL A 231 1.51 -22.39 -9.17
N LEU A 232 1.78 -23.38 -8.31
CA LEU A 232 0.73 -24.28 -7.85
C LEU A 232 0.03 -23.69 -6.63
N ILE A 233 -1.17 -23.16 -6.84
CA ILE A 233 -2.01 -22.59 -5.77
C ILE A 233 -2.89 -23.67 -5.18
N ARG A 234 -2.88 -23.82 -3.86
CA ARG A 234 -3.71 -24.78 -3.11
C ARG A 234 -4.62 -24.02 -2.14
N HIS A 235 -5.90 -23.92 -2.48
CA HIS A 235 -6.93 -23.29 -1.66
C HIS A 235 -7.47 -24.24 -0.58
N ASN A 236 -8.04 -23.67 0.49
CA ASN A 236 -8.61 -24.39 1.63
C ASN A 236 -7.66 -25.40 2.26
N GLU A 237 -6.37 -25.05 2.37
CA GLU A 237 -5.36 -25.89 3.01
C GLU A 237 -4.79 -25.21 4.26
N GLU A 238 -4.74 -25.96 5.36
CA GLU A 238 -4.12 -25.54 6.62
C GLU A 238 -2.97 -26.46 6.97
N TYR A 239 -1.89 -25.90 7.51
CA TYR A 239 -0.80 -26.71 8.03
C TYR A 239 -1.20 -27.48 9.29
N GLU A 240 -0.63 -28.66 9.42
CA GLU A 240 -0.63 -29.48 10.62
C GLU A 240 0.75 -29.47 11.27
N ARG A 241 1.81 -29.58 10.46
CA ARG A 241 3.19 -29.64 10.94
C ARG A 241 4.19 -29.23 9.87
N ILE A 242 5.27 -28.59 10.28
CA ILE A 242 6.44 -28.28 9.43
C ILE A 242 7.62 -29.13 9.91
N ALA A 243 8.32 -29.79 8.99
CA ALA A 243 9.46 -30.64 9.27
C ALA A 243 10.62 -30.28 8.33
N PRO A 244 11.53 -29.40 8.76
CA PRO A 244 12.74 -29.11 8.01
C PRO A 244 13.82 -30.18 8.25
N ASP A 245 14.68 -30.36 7.25
CA ASP A 245 15.88 -31.20 7.28
C ASP A 245 17.01 -30.55 6.43
N ASP A 246 18.16 -31.21 6.34
CA ASP A 246 19.33 -30.70 5.63
C ASP A 246 19.07 -30.43 4.13
N ASP A 247 18.13 -31.15 3.52
CA ASP A 247 17.85 -31.12 2.08
C ASP A 247 16.61 -30.31 1.71
N GLY A 248 15.74 -29.96 2.66
CA GLY A 248 14.52 -29.21 2.37
C GLY A 248 13.55 -29.07 3.55
N VAL A 249 12.32 -28.67 3.24
CA VAL A 249 11.22 -28.51 4.19
C VAL A 249 10.02 -29.32 3.72
N THR A 250 9.48 -30.16 4.61
CA THR A 250 8.23 -30.89 4.38
C THR A 250 7.08 -30.25 5.17
N LEU A 251 6.07 -29.76 4.47
CA LEU A 251 4.81 -29.26 5.03
C LEU A 251 3.77 -30.39 5.03
N TYR A 252 3.23 -30.69 6.21
CA TYR A 252 2.11 -31.59 6.42
C TYR A 252 0.85 -30.75 6.54
N LEU A 253 -0.17 -31.07 5.74
CA LEU A 253 -1.45 -30.37 5.71
C LEU A 253 -2.51 -31.20 6.41
N LYS A 254 -3.49 -30.53 7.07
CA LYS A 254 -4.61 -31.20 7.76
C LYS A 254 -5.47 -32.07 6.84
N SER A 255 -5.43 -31.81 5.53
CA SER A 255 -6.07 -32.64 4.50
C SER A 255 -5.40 -34.01 4.31
N GLY A 256 -4.26 -34.27 4.99
CA GLY A 256 -3.44 -35.47 4.82
C GLY A 256 -2.41 -35.36 3.68
N LYS A 257 -2.43 -34.27 2.90
CA LYS A 257 -1.44 -34.01 1.86
C LYS A 257 -0.09 -33.64 2.46
N LYS A 258 0.97 -33.96 1.73
CA LYS A 258 2.36 -33.58 2.07
C LYS A 258 2.98 -32.84 0.90
N VAL A 259 3.67 -31.76 1.20
CA VAL A 259 4.35 -30.90 0.23
C VAL A 259 5.80 -30.75 0.64
N ARG A 260 6.74 -30.92 -0.30
CA ARG A 260 8.18 -30.74 -0.05
C ARG A 260 8.77 -29.71 -1.01
N ALA A 261 9.67 -28.88 -0.50
CA ALA A 261 10.45 -27.91 -1.26
C ALA A 261 11.81 -27.67 -0.61
N ASP A 262 12.70 -26.92 -1.27
CA ASP A 262 14.04 -26.61 -0.75
C ASP A 262 13.96 -25.57 0.41
N ALA A 263 12.92 -24.74 0.42
CA ALA A 263 12.68 -23.70 1.42
C ALA A 263 11.18 -23.49 1.68
N LEU A 264 10.86 -22.93 2.84
CA LEU A 264 9.52 -22.46 3.20
C LEU A 264 9.57 -20.97 3.53
N LEU A 265 8.64 -20.19 2.97
CA LEU A 265 8.34 -18.82 3.37
C LEU A 265 7.01 -18.80 4.12
N TRP A 266 7.05 -18.34 5.37
CA TRP A 266 5.90 -18.08 6.19
C TRP A 266 5.40 -16.64 5.96
N ALA A 267 4.20 -16.51 5.42
CA ALA A 267 3.55 -15.24 5.08
C ALA A 267 2.11 -15.17 5.64
N ASN A 268 1.89 -15.67 6.85
CA ASN A 268 0.56 -15.82 7.45
C ASN A 268 0.20 -14.67 8.42
N GLY A 269 0.40 -13.43 7.97
CA GLY A 269 0.05 -12.23 8.72
C GLY A 269 1.15 -11.68 9.61
N ARG A 270 0.80 -10.62 10.34
CA ARG A 270 1.71 -9.80 11.15
C ARG A 270 1.10 -9.49 12.52
N THR A 271 1.98 -9.28 13.50
CA THR A 271 1.68 -8.99 14.91
C THR A 271 2.22 -7.61 15.27
N GLY A 272 1.43 -6.79 15.98
CA GLY A 272 1.85 -5.46 16.42
C GLY A 272 3.01 -5.53 17.43
N ASN A 273 3.93 -4.57 17.37
CA ASN A 273 5.10 -4.50 18.25
C ASN A 273 4.77 -3.71 19.53
N THR A 274 3.96 -4.30 20.40
CA THR A 274 3.51 -3.65 21.65
C THR A 274 4.05 -4.34 22.91
N ASP A 275 4.77 -5.43 22.74
CA ASP A 275 5.40 -6.19 23.83
C ASP A 275 6.56 -5.40 24.47
N ASP A 276 6.76 -5.61 25.77
CA ASP A 276 7.84 -5.01 26.58
C ASP A 276 7.94 -3.47 26.49
N MET A 277 6.81 -2.80 26.22
CA MET A 277 6.72 -1.35 26.19
C MET A 277 6.31 -0.72 27.52
N GLY A 278 5.99 -1.52 28.55
CA GLY A 278 5.49 -1.01 29.83
C GLY A 278 4.04 -0.50 29.75
N LEU A 279 3.22 -1.08 28.86
CA LEU A 279 1.83 -0.65 28.69
C LEU A 279 0.94 -0.95 29.91
N ASP A 280 1.36 -1.90 30.75
CA ASP A 280 0.74 -2.25 32.01
C ASP A 280 0.67 -1.06 32.98
N VAL A 281 1.72 -0.24 33.05
CA VAL A 281 1.72 0.97 33.90
C VAL A 281 0.73 2.03 33.42
N LEU A 282 0.35 1.97 32.14
CA LEU A 282 -0.65 2.85 31.53
C LEU A 282 -2.07 2.26 31.58
N GLY A 283 -2.22 0.99 31.99
CA GLY A 283 -3.48 0.27 31.88
C GLY A 283 -3.94 0.05 30.44
N LEU A 284 -3.00 -0.04 29.48
CA LEU A 284 -3.28 -0.34 28.07
C LEU A 284 -3.00 -1.82 27.81
N GLU A 285 -3.98 -2.52 27.25
CA GLU A 285 -3.86 -3.95 26.93
C GLU A 285 -3.96 -4.18 25.42
N PRO A 286 -2.90 -4.71 24.76
CA PRO A 286 -2.98 -5.12 23.37
C PRO A 286 -3.95 -6.29 23.16
N ASN A 287 -4.57 -6.37 22.00
CA ASN A 287 -5.39 -7.53 21.62
C ASN A 287 -4.54 -8.78 21.34
N GLY A 288 -5.16 -9.92 21.03
CA GLY A 288 -4.47 -11.18 20.73
C GLY A 288 -3.52 -11.14 19.52
N ARG A 289 -3.51 -10.06 18.73
CA ARG A 289 -2.56 -9.80 17.63
C ARG A 289 -1.49 -8.76 17.99
N GLY A 290 -1.38 -8.38 19.26
CA GLY A 290 -0.44 -7.38 19.74
C GLY A 290 -0.76 -5.96 19.29
N GLN A 291 -2.04 -5.65 19.00
CA GLN A 291 -2.46 -4.34 18.50
C GLN A 291 -3.16 -3.53 19.60
N LEU A 292 -3.00 -2.21 19.59
CA LEU A 292 -3.66 -1.30 20.52
C LEU A 292 -5.02 -0.84 19.99
N ALA A 293 -6.00 -0.76 20.89
CA ALA A 293 -7.27 -0.12 20.61
C ALA A 293 -7.11 1.40 20.61
N VAL A 294 -7.70 2.06 19.62
CA VAL A 294 -7.76 3.51 19.51
C VAL A 294 -9.15 3.99 19.09
N ASP A 295 -9.45 5.25 19.35
CA ASP A 295 -10.63 5.92 18.78
C ASP A 295 -10.41 6.40 17.33
N ASP A 296 -11.41 7.04 16.74
CA ASP A 296 -11.37 7.59 15.37
C ASP A 296 -10.31 8.69 15.17
N ARG A 297 -9.70 9.16 16.27
CA ARG A 297 -8.61 10.16 16.28
C ARG A 297 -7.26 9.55 16.61
N TYR A 298 -7.17 8.22 16.61
CA TYR A 298 -5.98 7.44 16.94
C TYR A 298 -5.53 7.58 18.41
N ARG A 299 -6.39 8.06 19.31
CA ARG A 299 -6.09 8.16 20.76
C ARG A 299 -6.29 6.82 21.43
N THR A 300 -5.39 6.47 22.33
CA THR A 300 -5.59 5.33 23.24
C THR A 300 -6.57 5.71 24.37
N ALA A 301 -6.79 4.81 25.33
CA ALA A 301 -7.54 5.15 26.55
C ALA A 301 -6.89 6.28 27.37
N LYS A 302 -5.62 6.64 27.10
CA LYS A 302 -4.93 7.81 27.64
C LYS A 302 -4.96 8.94 26.60
N PRO A 303 -5.65 10.07 26.85
CA PRO A 303 -5.86 11.11 25.84
C PRO A 303 -4.60 11.76 25.28
N HIS A 304 -3.49 11.73 26.01
CA HIS A 304 -2.19 12.27 25.63
C HIS A 304 -1.27 11.24 24.95
N ILE A 305 -1.77 10.04 24.68
CA ILE A 305 -1.05 8.96 24.03
C ILE A 305 -1.86 8.47 22.83
N HIS A 306 -1.28 8.60 21.64
CA HIS A 306 -1.82 8.09 20.39
C HIS A 306 -1.09 6.83 19.96
N ALA A 307 -1.72 6.01 19.12
CA ALA A 307 -1.09 4.87 18.47
C ALA A 307 -1.47 4.81 16.99
N VAL A 308 -0.50 4.49 16.11
CA VAL A 308 -0.66 4.61 14.64
C VAL A 308 0.07 3.52 13.88
N GLY A 309 -0.31 3.34 12.61
CA GLY A 309 0.27 2.34 11.72
C GLY A 309 -0.10 0.92 12.13
N ASP A 310 0.76 -0.04 11.81
CA ASP A 310 0.44 -1.45 12.07
C ASP A 310 0.26 -1.80 13.56
N ALA A 311 0.68 -0.92 14.47
CA ALA A 311 0.46 -1.08 15.92
C ALA A 311 -1.03 -1.03 16.30
N ILE A 312 -1.90 -0.46 15.46
CA ILE A 312 -3.36 -0.41 15.66
C ILE A 312 -4.13 -1.31 14.68
N GLY A 313 -3.43 -1.99 13.76
CA GLY A 313 -4.03 -2.91 12.80
C GLY A 313 -4.36 -2.29 11.44
N ILE A 314 -5.54 -2.61 10.90
CA ILE A 314 -5.95 -2.24 9.53
C ILE A 314 -6.29 -0.75 9.47
N PRO A 315 -5.92 -0.02 8.40
CA PRO A 315 -5.16 -0.47 7.22
C PRO A 315 -3.65 -0.50 7.49
N SER A 316 -3.04 -1.69 7.46
CA SER A 316 -1.59 -1.90 7.65
C SER A 316 -0.82 -1.65 6.35
N LEU A 317 -0.92 -0.43 5.83
CA LEU A 317 -0.27 0.04 4.61
C LEU A 317 0.65 1.21 4.93
N ALA A 318 1.86 1.23 4.36
CA ALA A 318 2.83 2.30 4.61
C ALA A 318 2.30 3.70 4.22
N SER A 319 1.51 3.78 3.15
CA SER A 319 0.83 5.01 2.70
C SER A 319 -0.19 5.50 3.73
N ALA A 320 -1.04 4.61 4.22
CA ALA A 320 -2.01 4.90 5.27
C ALA A 320 -1.31 5.32 6.57
N ALA A 321 -0.29 4.57 7.00
CA ALA A 321 0.47 4.83 8.21
C ALA A 321 1.08 6.24 8.20
N TYR A 322 1.61 6.71 7.07
CA TYR A 322 2.13 8.07 6.95
C TYR A 322 1.06 9.14 7.19
N GLY A 323 -0.14 8.96 6.62
CA GLY A 323 -1.29 9.83 6.88
C GLY A 323 -1.74 9.79 8.34
N GLN A 324 -1.86 8.59 8.92
CA GLN A 324 -2.23 8.38 10.32
C GLN A 324 -1.28 9.11 11.28
N GLY A 325 0.04 8.98 11.06
CA GLY A 325 1.05 9.65 11.88
C GLY A 325 0.93 11.17 11.87
N ARG A 326 0.70 11.76 10.68
CA ARG A 326 0.47 13.21 10.54
C ARG A 326 -0.76 13.66 11.31
N SER A 327 -1.86 12.93 11.18
CA SER A 327 -3.15 13.28 11.78
C SER A 327 -3.14 13.09 13.31
N ALA A 328 -2.53 12.02 13.81
CA ALA A 328 -2.33 11.82 15.25
C ALA A 328 -1.45 12.92 15.86
N SER A 329 -0.35 13.28 15.20
CA SER A 329 0.51 14.40 15.63
C SER A 329 -0.25 15.73 15.63
N ALA A 330 -1.04 16.01 14.59
CA ALA A 330 -1.82 17.25 14.52
C ALA A 330 -2.87 17.33 15.64
N ASP A 331 -3.56 16.22 15.94
CA ASP A 331 -4.50 16.13 17.05
C ASP A 331 -3.81 16.29 18.42
N ALA A 332 -2.70 15.60 18.66
CA ALA A 332 -1.89 15.72 19.88
C ALA A 332 -1.44 17.17 20.14
N LEU A 333 -1.17 17.93 19.08
CA LEU A 333 -0.71 19.31 19.14
C LEU A 333 -1.82 20.35 19.03
N SER A 334 -3.08 19.93 18.87
CA SER A 334 -4.24 20.80 18.62
C SER A 334 -4.05 21.73 17.40
N VAL A 335 -3.44 21.20 16.34
CA VAL A 335 -3.20 21.88 15.06
C VAL A 335 -4.33 21.58 14.08
N ASN A 336 -4.85 22.58 13.39
CA ASN A 336 -5.88 22.42 12.37
C ASN A 336 -5.28 22.11 10.97
N GLY A 337 -6.09 21.59 10.05
CA GLY A 337 -5.71 21.45 8.63
C GLY A 337 -5.05 20.11 8.27
N PHE A 338 -5.64 19.01 8.74
CA PHE A 338 -5.22 17.65 8.40
C PHE A 338 -6.44 16.78 8.04
N ARG A 339 -6.19 15.68 7.33
CA ARG A 339 -7.22 14.76 6.85
C ARG A 339 -7.06 13.42 7.56
N TRP A 340 -8.13 12.90 8.14
CA TRP A 340 -8.16 11.54 8.66
C TRP A 340 -8.07 10.53 7.52
N VAL A 341 -7.42 9.39 7.74
CA VAL A 341 -7.30 8.38 6.70
C VAL A 341 -8.60 7.58 6.67
N ASP A 342 -9.50 7.96 5.76
CA ASP A 342 -10.83 7.38 5.56
C ASP A 342 -10.93 6.53 4.28
N ASP A 343 -10.15 6.86 3.26
CA ASP A 343 -9.96 6.05 2.06
C ASP A 343 -8.47 5.78 1.78
N VAL A 344 -8.14 4.57 1.33
CA VAL A 344 -6.76 4.21 1.00
C VAL A 344 -6.75 3.37 -0.27
N PRO A 345 -6.04 3.79 -1.32
CA PRO A 345 -5.81 2.93 -2.47
C PRO A 345 -4.95 1.75 -2.02
N THR A 346 -5.44 0.55 -2.27
CA THR A 346 -4.71 -0.68 -1.97
C THR A 346 -3.80 -1.00 -3.14
N GLY A 347 -2.48 -1.02 -2.93
CA GLY A 347 -1.50 -1.42 -3.93
C GLY A 347 -0.86 -2.77 -3.60
N ILE A 348 -0.91 -3.73 -4.53
CA ILE A 348 -0.31 -5.06 -4.41
C ILE A 348 0.64 -5.24 -5.58
N TYR A 349 1.92 -5.43 -5.27
CA TYR A 349 3.00 -5.33 -6.25
C TYR A 349 3.41 -6.71 -6.76
N THR A 350 2.42 -7.50 -7.18
CA THR A 350 2.68 -8.70 -7.98
C THR A 350 3.26 -8.33 -9.35
N ILE A 351 3.57 -9.34 -10.16
CA ILE A 351 3.88 -9.16 -11.58
C ILE A 351 2.78 -9.88 -12.37
N PRO A 352 1.81 -9.16 -12.98
CA PRO A 352 1.56 -7.72 -12.95
C PRO A 352 1.04 -7.16 -11.62
N GLU A 353 1.01 -5.84 -11.47
CA GLU A 353 0.52 -5.14 -10.27
C GLU A 353 -1.02 -5.19 -10.16
N ILE A 354 -1.53 -4.98 -8.95
CA ILE A 354 -2.94 -4.71 -8.69
C ILE A 354 -3.04 -3.41 -7.91
N SER A 355 -4.03 -2.59 -8.23
CA SER A 355 -4.42 -1.49 -7.37
C SER A 355 -5.92 -1.26 -7.39
N SER A 356 -6.52 -0.98 -6.24
CA SER A 356 -7.95 -0.71 -6.13
C SER A 356 -8.29 0.39 -5.14
N LEU A 357 -9.44 1.03 -5.35
CA LEU A 357 -10.05 2.02 -4.45
C LEU A 357 -11.57 1.91 -4.54
N GLY A 358 -12.25 2.01 -3.40
CA GLY A 358 -13.71 1.90 -3.32
C GLY A 358 -14.21 0.45 -3.19
N PRO A 359 -15.54 0.27 -3.03
CA PRO A 359 -16.17 -1.03 -2.92
C PRO A 359 -15.98 -1.90 -4.18
N THR A 360 -16.03 -3.21 -3.96
CA THR A 360 -16.09 -4.25 -4.99
C THR A 360 -17.51 -4.43 -5.53
N GLU A 361 -17.66 -5.10 -6.67
CA GLU A 361 -18.98 -5.47 -7.20
C GLU A 361 -19.82 -6.25 -6.18
N ARG A 362 -19.18 -7.17 -5.46
CA ARG A 362 -19.83 -7.97 -4.42
C ARG A 362 -20.36 -7.09 -3.29
N GLU A 363 -19.57 -6.15 -2.80
CA GLU A 363 -19.98 -5.24 -1.72
C GLU A 363 -21.12 -4.31 -2.16
N LEU A 364 -21.08 -3.79 -3.40
CA LEU A 364 -22.17 -2.99 -3.97
C LEU A 364 -23.46 -3.80 -4.12
N THR A 365 -23.35 -5.05 -4.61
CA THR A 365 -24.48 -5.98 -4.73
C THR A 365 -25.10 -6.30 -3.38
N GLU A 366 -24.28 -6.63 -2.38
CA GLU A 366 -24.74 -6.91 -1.01
C GLU A 366 -25.41 -5.68 -0.36
N ALA A 367 -24.84 -4.50 -0.59
CA ALA A 367 -25.41 -3.22 -0.15
C ALA A 367 -26.65 -2.79 -0.96
N LYS A 368 -26.97 -3.50 -2.05
CA LYS A 368 -28.04 -3.16 -3.01
C LYS A 368 -27.89 -1.74 -3.57
N ARG A 369 -26.65 -1.28 -3.75
CA ARG A 369 -26.35 -0.02 -4.43
C ARG A 369 -26.30 -0.30 -5.94
N PRO A 370 -27.16 0.32 -6.77
CA PRO A 370 -27.09 0.17 -8.22
C PRO A 370 -25.71 0.56 -8.72
N TYR A 371 -25.17 -0.24 -9.64
CA TYR A 371 -23.90 0.05 -10.29
C TYR A 371 -23.86 -0.58 -11.67
N GLU A 372 -23.07 0.01 -12.55
CA GLU A 372 -22.69 -0.54 -13.84
C GLU A 372 -21.17 -0.56 -13.99
N VAL A 373 -20.71 -1.34 -14.97
CA VAL A 373 -19.30 -1.70 -15.12
C VAL A 373 -18.77 -1.21 -16.46
N GLY A 374 -17.70 -0.42 -16.42
CA GLY A 374 -16.90 -0.06 -17.59
C GLY A 374 -15.52 -0.72 -17.53
N GLN A 375 -15.07 -1.33 -18.63
CA GLN A 375 -13.78 -2.02 -18.67
C GLN A 375 -12.89 -1.62 -19.85
N ALA A 376 -11.58 -1.61 -19.61
CA ALA A 376 -10.55 -1.48 -20.63
C ALA A 376 -9.52 -2.60 -20.48
N LEU A 377 -9.39 -3.44 -21.50
CA LEU A 377 -8.43 -4.53 -21.52
C LEU A 377 -7.07 -4.02 -22.01
N PHE A 378 -5.99 -4.30 -21.26
CA PHE A 378 -4.67 -3.78 -21.61
C PHE A 378 -4.14 -4.33 -22.94
N LYS A 379 -4.57 -5.52 -23.35
CA LYS A 379 -4.25 -6.08 -24.68
C LYS A 379 -4.75 -5.21 -25.85
N GLU A 380 -5.75 -4.36 -25.61
CA GLU A 380 -6.33 -3.43 -26.60
C GLU A 380 -5.74 -2.01 -26.48
N THR A 381 -4.92 -1.74 -25.46
CA THR A 381 -4.26 -0.45 -25.27
C THR A 381 -2.94 -0.38 -26.04
N ALA A 382 -2.78 0.64 -26.88
CA ALA A 382 -1.56 0.82 -27.69
C ALA A 382 -0.29 0.90 -26.83
N ARG A 383 -0.34 1.56 -25.66
CA ARG A 383 0.81 1.65 -24.75
C ARG A 383 1.28 0.28 -24.27
N ALA A 384 0.35 -0.57 -23.84
CA ALA A 384 0.65 -1.92 -23.36
C ALA A 384 1.17 -2.82 -24.49
N GLN A 385 0.67 -2.66 -25.72
CA GLN A 385 1.22 -3.36 -26.89
C GLN A 385 2.66 -2.92 -27.20
N ILE A 386 2.97 -1.63 -27.06
CA ILE A 386 4.32 -1.08 -27.27
C ILE A 386 5.31 -1.60 -26.22
N THR A 387 4.91 -1.69 -24.94
CA THR A 387 5.79 -2.21 -23.89
C THR A 387 5.83 -3.74 -23.84
N GLY A 388 4.85 -4.41 -24.43
CA GLY A 388 4.64 -5.86 -24.35
C GLY A 388 3.85 -6.29 -23.11
N ASP A 389 3.51 -5.37 -22.22
CA ASP A 389 2.79 -5.64 -20.96
C ASP A 389 1.27 -5.63 -21.16
N THR A 390 0.76 -6.57 -21.97
CA THR A 390 -0.65 -6.64 -22.40
C THR A 390 -1.60 -7.34 -21.42
N VAL A 391 -1.06 -7.98 -20.38
CA VAL A 391 -1.87 -8.65 -19.35
C VAL A 391 -2.45 -7.61 -18.41
N GLY A 392 -3.77 -7.54 -18.34
CA GLY A 392 -4.45 -6.70 -17.37
C GLY A 392 -5.73 -6.05 -17.89
N MET A 393 -6.35 -5.30 -16.98
CA MET A 393 -7.50 -4.45 -17.23
C MET A 393 -7.58 -3.32 -16.21
N LEU A 394 -8.24 -2.23 -16.62
CA LEU A 394 -8.83 -1.24 -15.74
C LEU A 394 -10.35 -1.41 -15.74
N LYS A 395 -10.94 -1.41 -14.56
CA LYS A 395 -12.38 -1.57 -14.33
C LYS A 395 -12.89 -0.42 -13.46
N LEU A 396 -13.98 0.19 -13.93
CA LEU A 396 -14.67 1.28 -13.25
C LEU A 396 -16.07 0.80 -12.86
N LEU A 397 -16.44 1.03 -11.60
CA LEU A 397 -17.80 0.83 -11.10
C LEU A 397 -18.41 2.20 -10.91
N PHE A 398 -19.59 2.43 -11.49
CA PHE A 398 -20.25 3.74 -11.43
C PHE A 398 -21.77 3.59 -11.28
N ASP A 399 -22.41 4.61 -10.72
CA ASP A 399 -23.87 4.66 -10.61
C ASP A 399 -24.48 4.98 -12.00
N PRO A 400 -25.40 4.15 -12.52
CA PRO A 400 -25.91 4.29 -13.89
C PRO A 400 -26.84 5.50 -14.10
N VAL A 401 -27.33 6.13 -13.04
CA VAL A 401 -28.24 7.28 -13.12
C VAL A 401 -27.48 8.59 -12.92
N THR A 402 -26.65 8.64 -11.89
CA THR A 402 -25.92 9.85 -11.49
C THR A 402 -24.53 9.95 -12.13
N HIS A 403 -24.04 8.86 -12.73
CA HIS A 403 -22.69 8.71 -13.26
C HIS A 403 -21.58 8.84 -12.20
N GLU A 404 -21.94 8.80 -10.91
CA GLU A 404 -20.99 8.86 -9.79
C GLU A 404 -20.01 7.69 -9.85
N LEU A 405 -18.70 7.96 -9.80
CA LEU A 405 -17.71 6.89 -9.74
C LEU A 405 -17.71 6.29 -8.34
N LEU A 406 -17.94 4.98 -8.26
CA LEU A 406 -18.09 4.22 -7.02
C LEU A 406 -16.83 3.43 -6.67
N GLY A 407 -16.14 2.89 -7.67
CA GLY A 407 -14.98 2.04 -7.45
C GLY A 407 -14.05 1.97 -8.66
N ILE A 408 -12.77 1.79 -8.39
CA ILE A 408 -11.71 1.69 -9.39
C ILE A 408 -10.90 0.45 -9.06
N HIS A 409 -10.82 -0.48 -10.01
CA HIS A 409 -10.11 -1.75 -9.84
C HIS A 409 -9.19 -1.95 -11.03
N CYS A 410 -7.90 -2.10 -10.79
CA CYS A 410 -6.90 -2.21 -11.83
C CYS A 410 -5.98 -3.41 -11.57
N PHE A 411 -5.74 -4.20 -12.60
CA PHE A 411 -4.76 -5.28 -12.63
C PHE A 411 -3.93 -5.13 -13.90
N GLY A 412 -2.62 -5.10 -13.82
CA GLY A 412 -1.75 -4.97 -15.00
C GLY A 412 -0.53 -4.10 -14.76
N ASP A 413 0.11 -3.67 -15.85
CA ASP A 413 1.25 -2.76 -15.75
C ASP A 413 0.86 -1.41 -15.17
N GLN A 414 1.67 -0.91 -14.23
CA GLN A 414 1.51 0.41 -13.62
C GLN A 414 0.15 0.62 -12.95
N ALA A 415 -0.52 -0.45 -12.50
CA ALA A 415 -1.81 -0.37 -11.83
C ALA A 415 -1.74 0.55 -10.60
N SER A 416 -0.64 0.51 -9.83
CA SER A 416 -0.45 1.37 -8.66
C SER A 416 -0.20 2.84 -9.01
N GLU A 417 0.19 3.16 -10.25
CA GLU A 417 0.42 4.54 -10.69
C GLU A 417 -0.87 5.14 -11.26
N ILE A 418 -1.58 4.40 -12.12
CA ILE A 418 -2.73 4.95 -12.83
C ILE A 418 -3.98 5.06 -11.94
N VAL A 419 -4.10 4.25 -10.88
CA VAL A 419 -5.23 4.30 -9.93
C VAL A 419 -5.47 5.70 -9.37
N HIS A 420 -4.41 6.49 -9.21
CA HIS A 420 -4.45 7.81 -8.61
C HIS A 420 -5.20 8.84 -9.47
N ILE A 421 -5.31 8.61 -10.77
CA ILE A 421 -6.12 9.44 -11.67
C ILE A 421 -7.59 9.27 -11.31
N GLY A 422 -8.04 8.01 -11.19
CA GLY A 422 -9.40 7.72 -10.73
C GLY A 422 -9.64 8.19 -9.30
N GLN A 423 -8.68 7.99 -8.39
CA GLN A 423 -8.77 8.45 -7.00
C GLN A 423 -9.05 9.95 -6.92
N ALA A 424 -8.35 10.76 -7.73
CA ALA A 424 -8.53 12.21 -7.74
C ALA A 424 -9.96 12.61 -8.09
N ILE A 425 -10.59 11.92 -9.06
CA ILE A 425 -11.98 12.15 -9.48
C ILE A 425 -12.97 11.61 -8.45
N MET A 426 -12.77 10.38 -7.98
CA MET A 426 -13.62 9.74 -6.97
C MET A 426 -13.67 10.52 -5.64
N SER A 427 -12.59 11.24 -5.31
CA SER A 427 -12.52 12.08 -4.10
C SER A 427 -13.25 13.43 -4.21
N GLN A 428 -13.75 13.79 -5.39
CA GLN A 428 -14.51 15.03 -5.56
C GLN A 428 -15.92 14.90 -4.96
N THR A 429 -16.57 16.04 -4.70
CA THR A 429 -17.92 16.08 -4.13
C THR A 429 -18.96 16.47 -5.18
N GLY A 430 -20.16 15.89 -5.12
CA GLY A 430 -21.26 16.22 -6.02
C GLY A 430 -20.95 15.88 -7.47
N THR A 431 -21.36 16.75 -8.40
CA THR A 431 -21.25 16.52 -9.85
C THR A 431 -19.81 16.43 -10.39
N ALA A 432 -18.81 16.79 -9.57
CA ALA A 432 -17.40 16.66 -9.94
C ALA A 432 -16.87 15.22 -9.80
N ASN A 433 -17.55 14.35 -9.03
CA ASN A 433 -17.29 12.91 -9.05
C ASN A 433 -18.15 12.28 -10.15
N THR A 434 -17.60 12.15 -11.36
CA THR A 434 -18.31 11.55 -12.50
C THR A 434 -17.38 10.79 -13.42
N ILE A 435 -17.86 9.67 -13.95
CA ILE A 435 -17.18 8.90 -15.00
C ILE A 435 -17.07 9.68 -16.33
N ASP A 436 -17.96 10.65 -16.57
CA ASP A 436 -18.00 11.49 -17.79
C ASP A 436 -16.72 12.33 -17.96
N TYR A 437 -16.02 12.58 -16.86
CA TYR A 437 -14.71 13.23 -16.88
C TYR A 437 -13.74 12.51 -17.83
N PHE A 438 -13.73 11.18 -17.83
CA PHE A 438 -12.78 10.40 -18.62
C PHE A 438 -13.10 10.38 -20.12
N VAL A 439 -14.35 10.62 -20.49
CA VAL A 439 -14.78 10.77 -21.89
C VAL A 439 -14.36 12.14 -22.43
N SER A 440 -14.65 13.19 -21.67
CA SER A 440 -14.47 14.58 -22.09
C SER A 440 -13.02 15.08 -21.96
N THR A 441 -12.25 14.52 -21.03
CA THR A 441 -10.87 14.95 -20.78
C THR A 441 -9.90 14.38 -21.80
N THR A 442 -8.98 15.21 -22.31
CA THR A 442 -7.92 14.78 -23.22
C THR A 442 -6.76 14.14 -22.46
N PHE A 443 -6.47 12.89 -22.76
CA PHE A 443 -5.28 12.18 -22.31
C PHE A 443 -4.20 12.21 -23.40
N ASN A 444 -2.93 12.27 -23.00
CA ASN A 444 -1.82 12.04 -23.92
C ASN A 444 -1.91 10.64 -24.53
N TYR A 445 -1.46 10.47 -25.78
CA TYR A 445 -1.48 9.18 -26.47
C TYR A 445 -0.12 8.85 -27.08
N PRO A 446 0.42 7.61 -26.93
CA PRO A 446 -0.14 6.48 -26.16
C PRO A 446 0.28 6.50 -24.67
N THR A 447 -0.66 6.21 -23.76
CA THR A 447 -0.41 6.09 -22.31
C THR A 447 -1.31 5.02 -21.68
N MET A 448 -0.93 4.48 -20.52
CA MET A 448 -1.80 3.56 -19.77
C MET A 448 -3.07 4.26 -19.24
N ALA A 449 -2.99 5.57 -18.97
CA ALA A 449 -4.14 6.36 -18.54
C ALA A 449 -5.28 6.42 -19.57
N GLU A 450 -5.03 6.12 -20.85
CA GLU A 450 -6.08 6.03 -21.87
C GLU A 450 -7.11 4.94 -21.54
N ALA A 451 -6.73 3.92 -20.76
CA ALA A 451 -7.63 2.89 -20.29
C ALA A 451 -8.84 3.47 -19.55
N TYR A 452 -8.72 4.63 -18.88
CA TYR A 452 -9.86 5.29 -18.24
C TYR A 452 -10.92 5.72 -19.26
N ARG A 453 -10.50 6.26 -20.41
CA ARG A 453 -11.43 6.67 -21.47
C ARG A 453 -12.11 5.45 -22.07
N THR A 454 -11.35 4.40 -22.39
CA THR A 454 -11.91 3.15 -22.94
C THR A 454 -12.92 2.53 -21.97
N ALA A 455 -12.58 2.45 -20.68
CA ALA A 455 -13.46 1.89 -19.65
C ALA A 455 -14.72 2.75 -19.47
N ALA A 456 -14.59 4.07 -19.44
CA ALA A 456 -15.73 4.97 -19.34
C ALA A 456 -16.69 4.84 -20.53
N LEU A 457 -16.17 4.81 -21.75
CA LEU A 457 -16.98 4.61 -22.96
C LEU A 457 -17.64 3.23 -22.98
N ASP A 458 -16.92 2.17 -22.58
CA ASP A 458 -17.49 0.82 -22.46
C ASP A 458 -18.67 0.79 -21.47
N GLY A 459 -18.51 1.40 -20.30
CA GLY A 459 -19.56 1.47 -19.29
C GLY A 459 -20.78 2.28 -19.74
N LEU A 460 -20.56 3.49 -20.26
CA LEU A 460 -21.65 4.38 -20.69
C LEU A 460 -22.46 3.79 -21.86
N ASN A 461 -21.81 3.07 -22.78
CA ASN A 461 -22.51 2.40 -23.88
C ASN A 461 -23.45 1.27 -23.42
N ARG A 462 -23.27 0.73 -22.21
CA ARG A 462 -24.13 -0.34 -21.66
C ARG A 462 -25.43 0.19 -21.07
N ILE A 463 -25.44 1.45 -20.64
CA ILE A 463 -26.62 2.09 -20.04
C ILE A 463 -27.47 2.88 -21.04
N ASP A 464 -26.94 3.10 -22.24
CA ASP A 464 -27.63 3.79 -23.34
C ASP A 464 -28.97 3.09 -23.66
N GLY A 465 -30.08 3.82 -23.55
CA GLY A 465 -31.44 3.31 -23.76
C GLY A 465 -32.04 2.49 -22.61
N VAL A 466 -31.31 2.23 -21.52
CA VAL A 466 -31.80 1.46 -20.35
C VAL A 466 -32.33 2.38 -19.25
N PHE A 467 -31.62 3.48 -18.96
CA PHE A 467 -31.93 4.39 -17.85
C PHE A 467 -32.47 5.76 -18.28
N ASP A 468 -32.69 5.99 -19.59
CA ASP A 468 -33.17 7.25 -20.18
C ASP A 468 -34.53 7.73 -19.61
N GLY A 469 -35.32 6.83 -19.02
CA GLY A 469 -36.63 7.13 -18.41
C GLY A 469 -36.57 7.63 -16.97
N ASP A 470 -35.54 7.26 -16.20
CA ASP A 470 -35.43 7.54 -14.76
C ASP A 470 -34.72 8.88 -14.47
N ILE A 471 -34.05 9.46 -15.47
CA ILE A 471 -33.33 10.74 -15.37
C ILE A 471 -34.28 11.96 -15.38
N ARG A 472 -35.56 11.77 -15.75
CA ARG A 472 -36.49 12.88 -16.05
C ARG A 472 -37.39 13.36 -14.89
N THR A 473 -37.27 12.84 -13.68
CA THR A 473 -38.30 13.07 -12.64
C THR A 473 -37.96 14.04 -11.50
N GLU A 474 -36.76 14.62 -11.41
CA GLU A 474 -36.46 15.54 -10.27
C GLU A 474 -36.23 17.03 -10.60
N ASP A 475 -36.03 17.43 -11.87
CA ASP A 475 -35.67 18.84 -12.18
C ASP A 475 -36.73 19.66 -12.96
N ALA A 476 -37.96 19.18 -13.11
CA ALA A 476 -39.01 19.92 -13.79
C ALA A 476 -39.75 20.93 -12.88
N ALA A 477 -39.03 21.86 -12.23
CA ALA A 477 -39.63 23.05 -11.63
C ALA A 477 -38.65 24.23 -11.48
N SER A 478 -38.24 24.87 -12.58
CA SER A 478 -38.07 26.32 -12.58
C SER A 478 -38.11 26.95 -13.99
N PRO A 479 -38.70 28.14 -14.14
CA PRO A 479 -39.08 28.69 -15.44
C PRO A 479 -37.90 29.35 -16.16
N ALA A 480 -37.99 29.33 -17.48
CA ALA A 480 -37.07 29.94 -18.42
C ALA A 480 -36.77 31.41 -18.10
N LEU A 481 -35.48 31.76 -18.06
CA LEU A 481 -35.01 33.13 -18.12
C LEU A 481 -34.65 33.45 -19.57
N GLU A 482 -35.47 34.33 -20.16
CA GLU A 482 -35.26 34.96 -21.46
C GLU A 482 -33.94 35.75 -21.46
N THR A 483 -33.12 35.53 -22.48
CA THR A 483 -31.97 36.38 -22.81
C THR A 483 -32.45 37.64 -23.53
N PRO A 484 -32.08 38.87 -23.12
CA PRO A 484 -32.36 40.05 -23.92
C PRO A 484 -31.33 40.18 -25.06
N HIS A 485 -31.84 40.26 -26.29
CA HIS A 485 -31.15 40.84 -27.43
C HIS A 485 -30.77 42.31 -27.15
N HIS A 486 -29.55 42.71 -27.50
CA HIS A 486 -29.19 44.13 -27.66
C HIS A 486 -28.83 44.38 -29.14
N PRO A 487 -29.44 45.38 -29.80
CA PRO A 487 -29.09 45.77 -31.16
C PRO A 487 -27.98 46.83 -31.21
N ASP A 488 -27.26 46.84 -32.32
CA ASP A 488 -26.33 47.89 -32.77
C ASP A 488 -27.00 49.26 -32.88
N ASP A 489 -26.26 50.34 -32.59
CA ASP A 489 -25.85 51.36 -33.59
C ASP A 489 -25.34 52.68 -32.95
N ASN A 490 -24.05 52.95 -33.24
CA ASN A 490 -23.54 54.11 -33.98
C ASN A 490 -23.31 55.53 -33.35
N GLU A 491 -22.06 55.99 -33.61
CA GLU A 491 -21.62 57.31 -34.09
C GLU A 491 -21.23 58.50 -33.17
N ALA A 492 -19.95 58.86 -33.34
CA ALA A 492 -19.39 60.18 -33.74
C ALA A 492 -18.83 61.16 -32.67
N GLY A 493 -17.57 61.56 -32.94
CA GLY A 493 -16.88 62.71 -32.33
C GLY A 493 -15.42 62.84 -32.79
N GLU A 494 -15.19 63.54 -33.91
CA GLU A 494 -13.92 63.78 -34.62
C GLU A 494 -13.00 64.90 -34.04
N ALA A 495 -11.69 64.77 -34.35
CA ALA A 495 -10.66 65.77 -34.73
C ALA A 495 -10.20 66.86 -33.73
N THR A 496 -8.89 67.05 -33.50
CA THR A 496 -7.88 67.78 -34.33
C THR A 496 -6.48 67.55 -33.72
N GLY A 497 -5.31 67.67 -34.37
CA GLY A 497 -4.90 68.17 -35.68
C GLY A 497 -3.40 67.93 -35.90
N THR A 498 -2.92 68.20 -37.12
CA THR A 498 -1.52 68.08 -37.61
C THR A 498 -0.78 69.41 -37.62
N ASP A 499 0.56 69.35 -37.57
CA ASP A 499 1.54 70.46 -37.60
C ASP A 499 1.33 71.50 -38.72
N GLY A 500 1.57 72.77 -38.38
CA GLY A 500 1.55 73.94 -39.26
C GLY A 500 1.39 75.26 -38.50
#